data_AF-A0A673HBT8-F1
#
_entry.id   AF-A0A673HBT8-F1
#
_cell.length_a   1.000
_cell.length_b   1.000
_cell.length_c   1.000
_cell.angle_alpha   90.00
_cell.angle_beta   90.00
_cell.angle_gamma   90.00
#
_symmetry.space_group_name_H-M   'P 1'
#
loop_
_entity.id
_entity.type
_entity.pdbx_description
1 polymer ?
#
loop_
_entity_poly.entity_id
_entity_poly.type
_entity_poly.pdbx_seq_one_letter_code
_entity_poly.pdbx_strand_id
1 'polypeptide(L)'
;MNQMQQIETQQRKFKASRDSILSEMKMLKEKRQQSEKTFMPKQRSLQSLEASLHAMESTRESLKAELGTDLLSQLSLEDQRRVDDLNDEIRQLQQDNRQLLNERIKLEGIMTRVETYLNENLRKRLDQVEQELNELRETEGGTVLTATTSELDGINKRIKDTLARSEDLDSLIDKTEVEIKDHQKSMERWKNIEKDQNEAINHDTKELEKMTNRQGMLLKKKEECMKKIRELGSLPQEAFEKYQTLTLKQLFRKLEQCNTELKKYSHVNKKALDQFVNFSEQKEKLIKRQDELDRGYKSIMELMNVLELRKYEAIQLTFKQVSKNFSEVFQKLVPGGKATLVMKKGDIEGGQSQDEGEGADSERGSSSQSSVPSVDQFTGVGIRVSFTGKQGEMREMQQLSGGQKSLVALALIFAIQKCDPAPFYLFDEIDQALDAQHRKAVSDMIVELAGHAQFITTTFRPELLESADKFYGVKFRNKVSHIDVISAEQAKDFVEDDTTHG
;
A
#
# COMPACT_ATOMS: atom_id res chain seq x y z
N MET A 1 124.96 -42.88 49.20
CA MET A 1 124.14 -41.67 48.96
C MET A 1 123.28 -41.73 47.70
N ASN A 2 123.72 -42.35 46.58
CA ASN A 2 122.96 -42.34 45.31
C ASN A 2 121.61 -43.12 45.31
N GLN A 3 121.47 -44.20 46.08
CA GLN A 3 120.22 -44.99 46.08
C GLN A 3 119.08 -44.30 46.84
N MET A 4 119.38 -43.58 47.93
CA MET A 4 118.37 -42.91 48.74
C MET A 4 117.77 -41.70 48.00
N GLN A 5 118.59 -40.95 47.26
CA GLN A 5 118.11 -39.88 46.37
C GLN A 5 117.29 -40.41 45.20
N GLN A 6 117.64 -41.56 44.61
CA GLN A 6 116.83 -42.18 43.55
C GLN A 6 115.46 -42.62 44.06
N ILE A 7 115.38 -43.20 45.26
CA ILE A 7 114.12 -43.63 45.88
C ILE A 7 113.24 -42.43 46.26
N GLU A 8 113.79 -41.35 46.83
CA GLU A 8 113.03 -40.12 47.09
C GLU A 8 112.50 -39.48 45.80
N THR A 9 113.29 -39.50 44.73
CA THR A 9 112.88 -38.94 43.44
C THR A 9 111.78 -39.79 42.81
N GLN A 10 111.84 -41.12 42.95
CA GLN A 10 110.77 -42.03 42.52
C GLN A 10 109.51 -41.87 43.38
N GLN A 11 109.62 -41.78 44.70
CA GLN A 11 108.47 -41.54 45.59
C GLN A 11 107.79 -40.20 45.29
N ARG A 12 108.56 -39.13 45.03
CA ARG A 12 107.99 -37.84 44.60
C ARG A 12 107.29 -37.94 43.25
N LYS A 13 107.84 -38.69 42.29
CA LYS A 13 107.19 -38.96 40.99
C LYS A 13 105.90 -39.76 41.13
N PHE A 14 105.88 -40.80 41.97
CA PHE A 14 104.68 -41.59 42.24
C PHE A 14 103.61 -40.79 42.97
N LYS A 15 104.00 -39.94 43.92
CA LYS A 15 103.07 -39.05 44.62
C LYS A 15 102.45 -38.03 43.65
N ALA A 16 103.27 -37.41 42.80
CA ALA A 16 102.80 -36.50 41.76
C ALA A 16 101.88 -37.20 40.72
N SER A 17 102.21 -38.44 40.32
CA SER A 17 101.37 -39.24 39.42
C SER A 17 100.04 -39.61 40.06
N ARG A 18 100.04 -40.01 41.34
CA ARG A 18 98.82 -40.31 42.09
C ARG A 18 97.93 -39.08 42.23
N ASP A 19 98.51 -37.92 42.56
CA ASP A 19 97.76 -36.68 42.73
C ASP A 19 97.20 -36.19 41.37
N SER A 20 97.91 -36.45 40.26
CA SER A 20 97.41 -36.23 38.89
C SER A 20 96.21 -37.13 38.57
N ILE A 21 96.30 -38.43 38.87
CA ILE A 21 95.21 -39.39 38.63
C ILE A 21 93.98 -39.08 39.49
N LEU A 22 94.17 -38.64 40.75
CA LEU A 22 93.07 -38.21 41.62
C LEU A 22 92.39 -36.94 41.08
N SER A 23 93.16 -36.00 40.53
CA SER A 23 92.63 -34.81 39.86
C SER A 23 91.82 -35.18 38.60
N GLU A 24 92.34 -36.09 37.77
CA GLU A 24 91.63 -36.60 36.59
C GLU A 24 90.34 -37.34 36.96
N MET A 25 90.36 -38.19 37.99
CA MET A 25 89.17 -38.85 38.51
C MET A 25 88.12 -37.86 39.00
N LYS A 26 88.53 -36.75 39.64
CA LYS A 26 87.63 -35.69 40.08
C LYS A 26 87.01 -34.96 38.90
N MET A 27 87.81 -34.61 37.89
CA MET A 27 87.34 -33.98 36.64
C MET A 27 86.38 -34.89 35.86
N LEU A 28 86.65 -36.20 35.80
CA LEU A 28 85.76 -37.17 35.15
C LEU A 28 84.44 -37.34 35.92
N LYS A 29 84.47 -37.33 37.26
CA LYS A 29 83.25 -37.31 38.08
C LYS A 29 82.42 -36.04 37.85
N GLU A 30 83.06 -34.87 37.79
CA GLU A 30 82.37 -33.60 37.50
C GLU A 30 81.79 -33.57 36.08
N LYS A 31 82.54 -34.01 35.06
CA LYS A 31 82.03 -34.16 33.68
C LYS A 31 80.84 -35.12 33.61
N ARG A 32 80.90 -36.26 34.29
CA ARG A 32 79.77 -37.21 34.37
C ARG A 32 78.56 -36.57 35.02
N GLN A 33 78.74 -35.87 36.13
CA GLN A 33 77.64 -35.22 36.86
C GLN A 33 77.00 -34.08 36.03
N GLN A 34 77.80 -33.38 35.21
CA GLN A 34 77.31 -32.35 34.30
C GLN A 34 76.59 -32.94 33.07
N SER A 35 77.05 -34.09 32.58
CA SER A 35 76.37 -34.85 31.53
C SER A 35 75.01 -35.40 32.03
N GLU A 36 74.95 -35.95 33.25
CA GLU A 36 73.69 -36.38 33.88
C GLU A 36 72.71 -35.20 34.06
N LYS A 37 73.18 -34.01 34.46
CA LYS A 37 72.34 -32.81 34.58
C LYS A 37 71.77 -32.31 33.25
N THR A 38 72.47 -32.53 32.14
CA THR A 38 72.03 -32.07 30.80
C THR A 38 71.23 -33.12 30.03
N PHE A 39 71.36 -34.40 30.39
CA PHE A 39 70.60 -35.50 29.81
C PHE A 39 69.10 -35.41 30.10
N MET A 40 68.72 -35.18 31.36
CA MET A 40 67.31 -35.12 31.78
C MET A 40 66.49 -34.02 31.06
N PRO A 41 66.98 -32.77 30.92
CA PRO A 41 66.30 -31.74 30.12
C PRO A 41 66.17 -32.12 28.64
N LYS A 42 67.22 -32.71 28.04
CA LYS A 42 67.19 -33.14 26.63
C LYS A 42 66.20 -34.28 26.41
N GLN A 43 66.12 -35.24 27.34
CA GLN A 43 65.15 -36.33 27.28
C GLN A 43 63.70 -35.83 27.42
N ARG A 44 63.45 -34.85 28.30
CA ARG A 44 62.14 -34.18 28.38
C ARG A 44 61.79 -33.42 27.11
N SER A 45 62.78 -32.75 26.50
CA SER A 45 62.59 -32.05 25.23
C SER A 45 62.26 -33.04 24.10
N LEU A 46 62.93 -34.19 24.04
CA LEU A 46 62.65 -35.26 23.08
C LEU A 46 61.21 -35.76 23.24
N GLN A 47 60.78 -36.08 24.46
CA GLN A 47 59.40 -36.51 24.73
C GLN A 47 58.36 -35.46 24.32
N SER A 48 58.63 -34.16 24.53
CA SER A 48 57.71 -33.10 24.08
C SER A 48 57.63 -32.99 22.55
N LEU A 49 58.76 -33.20 21.86
CA LEU A 49 58.84 -33.18 20.41
C LEU A 49 58.14 -34.40 19.80
N GLU A 50 58.32 -35.59 20.38
CA GLU A 50 57.62 -36.81 19.98
C GLU A 50 56.10 -36.69 20.17
N ALA A 51 55.65 -36.14 21.30
CA ALA A 51 54.23 -35.87 21.53
C ALA A 51 53.66 -34.85 20.53
N SER A 52 54.42 -33.81 20.18
CA SER A 52 54.02 -32.83 19.17
C SER A 52 53.97 -33.43 17.77
N LEU A 53 54.92 -34.32 17.43
CA LEU A 53 54.95 -35.01 16.14
C LEU A 53 53.72 -35.92 16.01
N HIS A 54 53.41 -36.70 17.04
CA HIS A 54 52.24 -37.57 17.05
C HIS A 54 50.93 -36.78 16.95
N ALA A 55 50.84 -35.61 17.60
CA ALA A 55 49.68 -34.73 17.45
C ALA A 55 49.54 -34.19 16.02
N MET A 56 50.64 -33.81 15.37
CA MET A 56 50.63 -33.37 13.97
C MET A 56 50.32 -34.51 12.98
N GLU A 57 50.76 -35.74 13.26
CA GLU A 57 50.43 -36.90 12.44
C GLU A 57 48.94 -37.25 12.52
N SER A 58 48.36 -37.17 13.72
CA SER A 58 46.93 -37.39 13.93
C SER A 58 46.06 -36.33 13.24
N THR A 59 46.45 -35.04 13.29
CA THR A 59 45.71 -33.98 12.57
C THR A 59 45.86 -34.10 11.06
N ARG A 60 47.04 -34.54 10.57
CA ARG A 60 47.23 -34.85 9.15
C ARG A 60 46.33 -36.00 8.70
N GLU A 61 46.16 -37.04 9.52
CA GLU A 61 45.26 -38.15 9.22
C GLU A 61 43.79 -37.75 9.24
N SER A 62 43.35 -36.95 10.22
CA SER A 62 41.97 -36.47 10.27
C SER A 62 41.64 -35.60 9.05
N LEU A 63 42.52 -34.66 8.69
CA LEU A 63 42.34 -33.81 7.50
C LEU A 63 42.39 -34.60 6.18
N LYS A 64 43.16 -35.70 6.13
CA LYS A 64 43.13 -36.61 4.97
C LYS A 64 41.83 -37.41 4.89
N ALA A 65 41.24 -37.79 6.03
CA ALA A 65 39.97 -38.50 6.08
C ALA A 65 38.77 -37.60 5.73
N GLU A 66 38.86 -36.30 6.05
CA GLU A 66 37.87 -35.28 5.65
C GLU A 66 37.98 -34.90 4.16
N LEU A 67 39.08 -35.27 3.49
CA LEU A 67 39.34 -34.96 2.10
C LEU A 67 38.50 -35.86 1.18
N GLY A 68 37.31 -35.41 0.82
CA GLY A 68 36.42 -36.07 -0.15
C GLY A 68 35.08 -36.55 0.43
N THR A 69 34.75 -36.20 1.66
CA THR A 69 33.42 -36.45 2.24
C THR A 69 32.50 -35.24 2.02
N ASP A 70 31.22 -35.50 1.73
CA ASP A 70 30.22 -34.45 1.54
C ASP A 70 29.83 -33.82 2.89
N LEU A 71 29.87 -32.47 2.97
CA LEU A 71 29.50 -31.70 4.17
C LEU A 71 27.98 -31.73 4.41
N LEU A 72 27.50 -32.75 5.12
CA LEU A 72 26.13 -32.82 5.60
C LEU A 72 25.94 -31.96 6.86
N SER A 73 24.82 -31.25 6.96
CA SER A 73 24.53 -30.34 8.08
C SER A 73 24.11 -31.05 9.38
N GLN A 74 23.90 -32.38 9.35
CA GLN A 74 23.49 -33.21 10.48
C GLN A 74 24.17 -34.59 10.37
N LEU A 75 24.61 -35.15 11.50
CA LEU A 75 25.20 -36.50 11.57
C LEU A 75 24.18 -37.55 11.12
N SER A 76 24.63 -38.59 10.41
CA SER A 76 23.76 -39.73 10.11
C SER A 76 23.44 -40.52 11.39
N LEU A 77 22.35 -41.28 11.40
CA LEU A 77 21.98 -42.15 12.52
C LEU A 77 23.06 -43.19 12.84
N GLU A 78 23.86 -43.59 11.84
CA GLU A 78 25.00 -44.50 12.01
C GLU A 78 26.19 -43.78 12.66
N ASP A 79 26.50 -42.56 12.22
CA ASP A 79 27.56 -41.75 12.81
C ASP A 79 27.25 -41.37 14.25
N GLN A 80 25.99 -41.09 14.56
CA GLN A 80 25.58 -40.72 15.92
C GLN A 80 25.70 -41.91 16.89
N ARG A 81 25.36 -43.12 16.45
CA ARG A 81 25.64 -44.34 17.22
C ARG A 81 27.14 -44.57 17.39
N ARG A 82 27.94 -44.34 16.35
CA ARG A 82 29.39 -44.50 16.44
C ARG A 82 30.03 -43.52 17.41
N VAL A 83 29.53 -42.28 17.46
CA VAL A 83 29.96 -41.27 18.44
C VAL A 83 29.58 -41.69 19.86
N ASP A 84 28.38 -42.24 20.07
CA ASP A 84 27.96 -42.74 21.38
C ASP A 84 28.84 -43.92 21.85
N ASP A 85 29.10 -44.90 20.98
CA ASP A 85 29.98 -46.04 21.27
C ASP A 85 31.42 -45.58 21.62
N LEU A 86 31.97 -44.66 20.83
CA LEU A 86 33.32 -44.12 21.06
C LEU A 86 33.39 -43.32 22.36
N ASN A 87 32.33 -42.59 22.74
CA ASN A 87 32.29 -41.88 24.02
C ASN A 87 32.28 -42.83 25.22
N ASP A 88 31.63 -43.98 25.10
CA ASP A 88 31.61 -45.00 26.14
C ASP A 88 32.96 -45.74 26.24
N GLU A 89 33.61 -45.99 25.10
CA GLU A 89 34.97 -46.53 25.04
C GLU A 89 36.00 -45.55 25.65
N ILE A 90 35.88 -44.25 25.33
CA ILE A 90 36.71 -43.20 25.94
C ILE A 90 36.52 -43.17 27.46
N ARG A 91 35.28 -43.33 27.95
CA ARG A 91 35.00 -43.37 29.39
C ARG A 91 35.67 -44.58 30.06
N GLN A 92 35.60 -45.76 29.45
CA GLN A 92 36.30 -46.96 29.95
C GLN A 92 37.81 -46.75 29.96
N LEU A 93 38.40 -46.30 28.85
CA LEU A 93 39.85 -46.06 28.76
C LEU A 93 40.33 -45.00 29.75
N GLN A 94 39.54 -43.96 30.03
CA GLN A 94 39.86 -42.97 31.06
C GLN A 94 39.77 -43.53 32.50
N GLN A 95 38.94 -44.54 32.73
CA GLN A 95 38.86 -45.24 34.01
C GLN A 95 40.07 -46.16 34.19
N ASP A 96 40.42 -46.92 33.14
CA ASP A 96 41.58 -47.83 33.14
C ASP A 96 42.90 -47.07 33.29
N ASN A 97 43.06 -45.95 32.58
CA ASN A 97 44.24 -45.10 32.70
C ASN A 97 44.40 -44.55 34.13
N ARG A 98 43.29 -44.17 34.79
CA ARG A 98 43.32 -43.79 36.21
C ARG A 98 43.72 -44.94 37.14
N GLN A 99 43.30 -46.17 36.85
CA GLN A 99 43.71 -47.34 37.62
C GLN A 99 45.21 -47.64 37.44
N LEU A 100 45.70 -47.67 36.20
CA LEU A 100 47.11 -47.89 35.89
C LEU A 100 48.02 -46.80 36.47
N LEU A 101 47.57 -45.54 36.46
CA LEU A 101 48.32 -44.44 37.07
C LEU A 101 48.44 -44.61 38.59
N ASN A 102 47.39 -45.08 39.26
CA ASN A 102 47.44 -45.39 40.69
C ASN A 102 48.37 -46.59 40.99
N GLU A 103 48.40 -47.62 40.13
CA GLU A 103 49.35 -48.73 40.28
C GLU A 103 50.80 -48.27 40.07
N ARG A 104 51.03 -47.43 39.06
CA ARG A 104 52.35 -46.83 38.82
C ARG A 104 52.84 -46.04 40.03
N ILE A 105 51.99 -45.20 40.63
CA ILE A 105 52.35 -44.44 41.85
C ILE A 105 52.73 -45.39 43.00
N LYS A 106 52.02 -46.51 43.17
CA LYS A 106 52.36 -47.53 44.19
C LYS A 106 53.73 -48.16 43.91
N LEU A 107 54.01 -48.52 42.66
CA LEU A 107 55.29 -49.11 42.26
C LEU A 107 56.46 -48.13 42.39
N GLU A 108 56.27 -46.86 42.02
CA GLU A 108 57.26 -45.78 42.24
C GLU A 108 57.53 -45.57 43.74
N GLY A 109 56.50 -45.69 44.60
CA GLY A 109 56.65 -45.68 46.05
C GLY A 109 57.47 -46.86 46.60
N ILE A 110 57.39 -48.03 45.98
CA ILE A 110 58.21 -49.20 46.34
C ILE A 110 59.65 -49.00 45.87
N MET A 111 59.83 -48.53 44.63
CA MET A 111 61.14 -48.26 44.05
C MET A 111 61.93 -47.26 44.89
N THR A 112 61.31 -46.14 45.25
CA THR A 112 61.92 -45.12 46.11
C THR A 112 62.30 -45.67 47.49
N ARG A 113 61.48 -46.54 48.11
CA ARG A 113 61.86 -47.21 49.37
C ARG A 113 63.09 -48.10 49.22
N VAL A 114 63.18 -48.85 48.13
CA VAL A 114 64.33 -49.73 47.84
C VAL A 114 65.58 -48.91 47.54
N GLU A 115 65.46 -47.82 46.79
CA GLU A 115 66.57 -46.90 46.52
C GLU A 115 67.10 -46.23 47.79
N THR A 116 66.20 -45.79 48.68
CA THR A 116 66.60 -45.24 49.99
C THR A 116 67.32 -46.29 50.84
N TYR A 117 66.82 -47.53 50.87
CA TYR A 117 67.48 -48.62 51.60
C TYR A 117 68.88 -48.94 51.03
N LEU A 118 69.03 -48.98 49.70
CA LEU A 118 70.31 -49.21 49.02
C LEU A 118 71.33 -48.10 49.34
N ASN A 119 70.90 -46.84 49.27
CA ASN A 119 71.76 -45.69 49.42
C ASN A 119 72.12 -45.40 50.89
N GLU A 120 71.17 -45.55 51.82
CA GLU A 120 71.41 -45.24 53.22
C GLU A 120 72.09 -46.37 53.98
N ASN A 121 71.87 -47.64 53.59
CA ASN A 121 72.36 -48.79 54.34
C ASN A 121 73.57 -49.45 53.66
N LEU A 122 73.40 -49.96 52.44
CA LEU A 122 74.40 -50.80 51.77
C LEU A 122 75.60 -49.99 51.26
N ARG A 123 75.39 -48.81 50.67
CA ARG A 123 76.49 -47.96 50.18
C ARG A 123 77.33 -47.35 51.30
N LYS A 124 76.70 -46.91 52.40
CA LYS A 124 77.45 -46.42 53.58
C LYS A 124 78.28 -47.51 54.25
N ARG A 125 77.80 -48.76 54.26
CA ARG A 125 78.56 -49.92 54.76
C ARG A 125 79.78 -50.23 53.89
N LEU A 126 79.65 -50.08 52.57
CA LEU A 126 80.76 -50.26 51.63
C LEU A 126 81.85 -49.19 51.84
N ASP A 127 81.46 -47.92 51.97
CA ASP A 127 82.40 -46.82 52.21
C ASP A 127 83.15 -46.98 53.56
N GLN A 128 82.50 -47.53 54.60
CA GLN A 128 83.15 -47.84 55.89
C GLN A 128 84.21 -48.93 55.75
N VAL A 129 83.90 -50.00 55.00
CA VAL A 129 84.85 -51.10 54.77
C VAL A 129 86.03 -50.65 53.90
N GLU A 130 85.81 -49.76 52.92
CA GLU A 130 86.89 -49.17 52.11
C GLU A 130 87.79 -48.20 52.91
N GLN A 131 87.27 -47.58 53.97
CA GLN A 131 88.07 -46.78 54.90
C GLN A 131 88.93 -47.65 55.82
N GLU A 132 88.37 -48.73 56.38
CA GLU A 132 89.11 -49.70 57.21
C GLU A 132 90.22 -50.43 56.42
N LEU A 133 89.99 -50.68 55.12
CA LEU A 133 90.97 -51.34 54.24
C LEU A 133 92.14 -50.42 53.83
N ASN A 134 91.97 -49.10 53.93
CA ASN A 134 93.02 -48.11 53.63
C ASN A 134 93.91 -47.78 54.84
N GLU A 135 93.46 -48.02 56.07
CA GLU A 135 94.27 -47.81 57.29
C GLU A 135 95.21 -48.99 57.62
N LEU A 136 94.94 -50.19 57.10
CA LEU A 136 95.72 -51.42 57.32
C LEU A 136 96.96 -51.59 56.41
N ARG A 137 97.30 -50.59 55.59
CA ARG A 137 98.32 -50.71 54.52
C ARG A 137 99.65 -50.00 54.77
N GLU A 138 99.88 -49.50 55.98
CA GLU A 138 101.20 -49.03 56.45
C GLU A 138 101.70 -49.94 57.58
N THR A 139 102.32 -51.08 57.26
CA THR A 139 103.33 -51.76 58.10
C THR A 139 104.09 -52.82 57.29
N GLU A 140 105.33 -53.04 57.72
CA GLU A 140 106.48 -53.54 56.97
C GLU A 140 106.42 -54.97 56.41
N GLY A 141 107.36 -55.25 55.50
CA GLY A 141 108.09 -56.52 55.53
C GLY A 141 108.00 -57.36 54.27
N GLY A 142 109.04 -57.30 53.44
CA GLY A 142 109.13 -58.05 52.19
C GLY A 142 109.25 -59.56 52.35
N THR A 143 108.62 -60.29 51.42
CA THR A 143 109.09 -61.51 50.74
C THR A 143 108.04 -61.97 49.72
N VAL A 144 107.65 -61.11 48.77
CA VAL A 144 106.78 -61.50 47.62
C VAL A 144 107.28 -60.91 46.29
N LEU A 145 108.56 -60.49 46.24
CA LEU A 145 109.17 -59.77 45.10
C LEU A 145 109.35 -60.62 43.82
N THR A 146 109.03 -61.92 43.87
CA THR A 146 109.10 -62.82 42.70
C THR A 146 107.73 -63.17 42.12
N ALA A 147 106.63 -62.94 42.85
CA ALA A 147 105.27 -63.07 42.30
C ALA A 147 104.80 -61.77 41.65
N THR A 148 105.17 -60.62 42.23
CA THR A 148 104.76 -59.30 41.74
C THR A 148 105.43 -58.90 40.43
N THR A 149 106.58 -59.48 40.06
CA THR A 149 107.23 -59.26 38.77
C THR A 149 106.51 -59.97 37.62
N SER A 150 105.95 -61.16 37.86
CA SER A 150 105.13 -61.86 36.85
C SER A 150 103.74 -61.22 36.69
N GLU A 151 103.18 -60.65 37.77
CA GLU A 151 101.94 -59.87 37.69
C GLU A 151 102.18 -58.50 37.01
N LEU A 152 103.34 -57.88 37.22
CA LEU A 152 103.74 -56.64 36.54
C LEU A 152 103.86 -56.80 35.03
N ASP A 153 104.39 -57.91 34.53
CA ASP A 153 104.46 -58.17 33.08
C ASP A 153 103.06 -58.45 32.47
N GLY A 154 102.18 -59.13 33.20
CA GLY A 154 100.78 -59.32 32.81
C GLY A 154 100.00 -58.00 32.78
N ILE A 155 100.25 -57.11 33.75
CA ILE A 155 99.66 -55.77 33.82
C ILE A 155 100.24 -54.88 32.72
N ASN A 156 101.55 -54.91 32.46
CA ASN A 156 102.17 -54.13 31.36
C ASN A 156 101.65 -54.55 29.98
N LYS A 157 101.40 -55.84 29.75
CA LYS A 157 100.78 -56.31 28.51
C LYS A 157 99.33 -55.83 28.38
N ARG A 158 98.55 -55.92 29.46
CA ARG A 158 97.19 -55.36 29.50
C ARG A 158 97.18 -53.85 29.30
N ILE A 159 98.14 -53.12 29.85
CA ILE A 159 98.32 -51.68 29.67
C ILE A 159 98.61 -51.34 28.21
N LYS A 160 99.48 -52.10 27.53
CA LYS A 160 99.72 -51.93 26.09
C LYS A 160 98.46 -52.18 25.27
N ASP A 161 97.71 -53.24 25.56
CA ASP A 161 96.48 -53.54 24.85
C ASP A 161 95.37 -52.50 25.12
N THR A 162 95.34 -51.92 26.34
CA THR A 162 94.40 -50.81 26.65
C THR A 162 94.84 -49.48 26.06
N LEU A 163 96.14 -49.21 25.96
CA LEU A 163 96.66 -48.03 25.26
C LEU A 163 96.35 -48.09 23.77
N ALA A 164 96.57 -49.23 23.12
CA ALA A 164 96.20 -49.42 21.71
C ALA A 164 94.68 -49.27 21.48
N ARG A 165 93.85 -49.83 22.38
CA ARG A 165 92.39 -49.61 22.33
C ARG A 165 92.00 -48.16 22.59
N SER A 166 92.74 -47.45 23.43
CA SER A 166 92.51 -46.01 23.67
C SER A 166 92.82 -45.20 22.42
N GLU A 167 93.94 -45.47 21.75
CA GLU A 167 94.30 -44.81 20.49
C GLU A 167 93.29 -45.12 19.38
N ASP A 168 92.80 -46.36 19.28
CA ASP A 168 91.74 -46.73 18.34
C ASP A 168 90.43 -46.00 18.65
N LEU A 169 90.04 -45.92 19.94
CA LEU A 169 88.85 -45.21 20.40
C LEU A 169 88.97 -43.70 20.17
N ASP A 170 90.13 -43.10 20.41
CA ASP A 170 90.38 -41.68 20.14
C ASP A 170 90.27 -41.40 18.64
N SER A 171 90.79 -42.29 17.78
CA SER A 171 90.63 -42.18 16.33
C SER A 171 89.17 -42.29 15.86
N LEU A 172 88.36 -43.10 16.54
CA LEU A 172 86.92 -43.24 16.30
C LEU A 172 86.16 -42.01 16.79
N ILE A 173 86.53 -41.46 17.95
CA ILE A 173 85.96 -40.23 18.48
C ILE A 173 86.21 -39.07 17.52
N ASP A 174 87.45 -38.90 17.04
CA ASP A 174 87.79 -37.85 16.07
C ASP A 174 86.98 -37.97 14.78
N LYS A 175 86.79 -39.19 14.25
CA LYS A 175 85.94 -39.42 13.07
C LYS A 175 84.49 -39.04 13.35
N THR A 176 83.93 -39.47 14.48
CA THR A 176 82.55 -39.13 14.85
C THR A 176 82.37 -37.64 15.13
N GLU A 177 83.38 -36.94 15.66
CA GLU A 177 83.32 -35.49 15.84
C GLU A 177 83.27 -34.73 14.51
N VAL A 178 84.00 -35.21 13.50
CA VAL A 178 83.92 -34.65 12.14
C VAL A 178 82.55 -34.89 11.53
N GLU A 179 82.01 -36.11 11.63
CA GLU A 179 80.66 -36.45 11.14
C GLU A 179 79.57 -35.63 11.84
N ILE A 180 79.66 -35.44 13.17
CA ILE A 180 78.74 -34.60 13.94
C ILE A 180 78.81 -33.15 13.45
N LYS A 181 80.00 -32.60 13.19
CA LYS A 181 80.15 -31.24 12.67
C LYS A 181 79.54 -31.09 11.28
N ASP A 182 79.70 -32.08 10.40
CA ASP A 182 79.11 -32.04 9.06
C ASP A 182 77.59 -32.21 9.10
N HIS A 183 77.06 -33.08 9.97
CA HIS A 183 75.63 -33.18 10.21
C HIS A 183 75.06 -31.89 10.80
N GLN A 184 75.75 -31.22 11.73
CA GLN A 184 75.34 -29.92 12.26
C GLN A 184 75.28 -28.85 11.17
N LYS A 185 76.29 -28.76 10.30
CA LYS A 185 76.26 -27.84 9.15
C LYS A 185 75.11 -28.16 8.19
N SER A 186 74.85 -29.43 7.93
CA SER A 186 73.73 -29.84 7.07
C SER A 186 72.39 -29.47 7.70
N MET A 187 72.23 -29.64 9.02
CA MET A 187 71.03 -29.28 9.76
C MET A 187 70.80 -27.76 9.74
N GLU A 188 71.84 -26.94 9.92
CA GLU A 188 71.72 -25.48 9.79
C GLU A 188 71.32 -25.03 8.39
N ARG A 189 71.89 -25.67 7.34
CA ARG A 189 71.50 -25.40 5.95
C ARG A 189 70.02 -25.74 5.72
N TRP A 190 69.56 -26.90 6.16
CA TRP A 190 68.16 -27.30 6.03
C TRP A 190 67.21 -26.42 6.83
N LYS A 191 67.59 -25.97 8.04
CA LYS A 191 66.81 -25.00 8.82
C LYS A 191 66.66 -23.65 8.13
N ASN A 192 67.71 -23.17 7.46
CA ASN A 192 67.61 -21.92 6.70
C ASN A 192 66.69 -22.07 5.48
N ILE A 193 66.79 -23.20 4.75
CA ILE A 193 65.89 -23.48 3.63
C ILE A 193 64.44 -23.60 4.11
N GLU A 194 64.20 -24.30 5.22
CA GLU A 194 62.88 -24.43 5.83
C GLU A 194 62.30 -23.06 6.21
N LYS A 195 63.13 -22.19 6.81
CA LYS A 195 62.73 -20.82 7.15
C LYS A 195 62.35 -20.01 5.91
N ASP A 196 63.17 -20.03 4.87
CA ASP A 196 62.91 -19.30 3.62
C ASP A 196 61.63 -19.80 2.93
N GLN A 197 61.42 -21.12 2.90
CA GLN A 197 60.19 -21.73 2.38
C GLN A 197 58.97 -21.34 3.21
N ASN A 198 59.09 -21.29 4.54
CA ASN A 198 57.99 -20.89 5.41
C ASN A 198 57.66 -19.40 5.27
N GLU A 199 58.65 -18.54 5.05
CA GLU A 199 58.42 -17.13 4.72
C GLU A 199 57.71 -16.96 3.37
N ALA A 200 58.09 -17.75 2.36
CA ALA A 200 57.41 -17.76 1.05
C ALA A 200 55.96 -18.24 1.16
N ILE A 201 55.69 -19.34 1.87
CA ILE A 201 54.33 -19.85 2.13
C ILE A 201 53.49 -18.79 2.84
N ASN A 202 54.04 -18.11 3.84
CA ASN A 202 53.32 -17.04 4.55
C ASN A 202 53.02 -15.83 3.65
N HIS A 203 53.91 -15.51 2.70
CA HIS A 203 53.65 -14.47 1.71
C HIS A 203 52.50 -14.86 0.77
N ASP A 204 52.56 -16.06 0.20
CA ASP A 204 51.53 -16.58 -0.72
C ASP A 204 50.17 -16.71 -0.03
N THR A 205 50.15 -17.12 1.24
CA THR A 205 48.92 -17.21 2.05
C THR A 205 48.25 -15.83 2.19
N LYS A 206 49.04 -14.78 2.46
CA LYS A 206 48.51 -13.40 2.56
C LYS A 206 47.97 -12.88 1.23
N GLU A 207 48.64 -13.20 0.11
CA GLU A 207 48.14 -12.82 -1.22
C GLU A 207 46.87 -13.59 -1.58
N LEU A 208 46.79 -14.88 -1.26
CA LEU A 208 45.57 -15.68 -1.41
C LEU A 208 44.41 -15.13 -0.58
N GLU A 209 44.64 -14.73 0.67
CA GLU A 209 43.62 -14.07 1.51
C GLU A 209 43.11 -12.76 0.88
N LYS A 210 43.98 -11.94 0.29
CA LYS A 210 43.54 -10.73 -0.41
C LYS A 210 42.68 -11.06 -1.63
N MET A 211 43.09 -12.06 -2.40
CA MET A 211 42.36 -12.49 -3.60
C MET A 211 41.00 -13.10 -3.26
N THR A 212 40.91 -13.96 -2.24
CA THR A 212 39.65 -14.56 -1.78
C THR A 212 38.69 -13.50 -1.22
N ASN A 213 39.18 -12.55 -0.44
CA ASN A 213 38.38 -11.42 0.04
C ASN A 213 37.84 -10.56 -1.12
N ARG A 214 38.68 -10.28 -2.13
CA ARG A 214 38.28 -9.53 -3.32
C ARG A 214 37.25 -10.30 -4.16
N GLN A 215 37.45 -11.61 -4.33
CA GLN A 215 36.50 -12.49 -5.00
C GLN A 215 35.15 -12.52 -4.27
N GLY A 216 35.16 -12.68 -2.94
CA GLY A 216 33.96 -12.66 -2.11
C GLY A 216 33.18 -11.34 -2.23
N MET A 217 33.88 -10.20 -2.23
CA MET A 217 33.24 -8.89 -2.44
C MET A 217 32.63 -8.74 -3.84
N LEU A 218 33.33 -9.23 -4.88
CA LEU A 218 32.82 -9.21 -6.25
C LEU A 218 31.61 -10.14 -6.44
N LEU A 219 31.61 -11.31 -5.80
CA LEU A 219 30.47 -12.21 -5.80
C LEU A 219 29.24 -11.60 -5.12
N LYS A 220 29.42 -10.95 -3.96
CA LYS A 220 28.34 -10.20 -3.30
C LYS A 220 27.77 -9.10 -4.20
N LYS A 221 28.63 -8.30 -4.85
CA LYS A 221 28.19 -7.28 -5.83
C LYS A 221 27.45 -7.88 -7.02
N LYS A 222 27.93 -9.02 -7.54
CA LYS A 222 27.25 -9.74 -8.63
C LYS A 222 25.86 -10.20 -8.20
N GLU A 223 25.73 -10.73 -7.00
CA GLU A 223 24.45 -11.18 -6.45
C GLU A 223 23.46 -10.03 -6.25
N GLU A 224 23.90 -8.89 -5.72
CA GLU A 224 23.08 -7.68 -5.62
C GLU A 224 22.60 -7.18 -6.98
N CYS A 225 23.50 -7.15 -7.99
CA CYS A 225 23.13 -6.81 -9.35
C CYS A 225 22.09 -7.79 -9.92
N MET A 226 22.28 -9.09 -9.72
CA MET A 226 21.32 -10.11 -10.15
C MET A 226 19.97 -10.00 -9.43
N LYS A 227 19.96 -9.60 -8.15
CA LYS A 227 18.72 -9.31 -7.41
C LYS A 227 17.99 -8.11 -8.01
N LYS A 228 18.70 -7.00 -8.26
CA LYS A 228 18.12 -5.80 -8.92
C LYS A 228 17.57 -6.11 -10.31
N ILE A 229 18.27 -6.93 -11.09
CA ILE A 229 17.79 -7.37 -12.42
C ILE A 229 16.47 -8.16 -12.28
N ARG A 230 16.36 -9.06 -11.29
CA ARG A 230 15.12 -9.81 -11.04
C ARG A 230 13.96 -8.92 -10.58
N GLU A 231 14.22 -7.93 -9.74
CA GLU A 231 13.21 -6.97 -9.25
C GLU A 231 12.63 -6.09 -10.38
N LEU A 232 13.39 -5.82 -11.44
CA LEU A 232 12.93 -5.07 -12.61
C LEU A 232 11.94 -5.85 -13.50
N GLY A 233 11.75 -7.15 -13.25
CA GLY A 233 10.80 -8.00 -13.97
C GLY A 233 11.39 -8.75 -15.16
N SER A 234 10.53 -9.42 -15.93
CA SER A 234 10.94 -10.19 -17.11
C SER A 234 11.14 -9.30 -18.33
N LEU A 235 12.30 -9.43 -18.98
CA LEU A 235 12.54 -8.77 -20.26
C LEU A 235 11.74 -9.46 -21.38
N PRO A 236 11.14 -8.69 -22.31
CA PRO A 236 10.54 -9.24 -23.53
C PRO A 236 11.56 -9.98 -24.39
N GLN A 237 11.15 -11.06 -25.07
CA GLN A 237 12.04 -11.87 -25.92
C GLN A 237 12.71 -11.05 -27.04
N GLU A 238 12.04 -10.03 -27.58
CA GLU A 238 12.61 -9.12 -28.57
C GLU A 238 13.83 -8.33 -28.08
N ALA A 239 13.96 -8.12 -26.76
CA ALA A 239 15.10 -7.41 -26.20
C ALA A 239 16.40 -8.22 -26.34
N PHE A 240 16.30 -9.56 -26.29
CA PHE A 240 17.43 -10.47 -26.47
C PHE A 240 17.88 -10.59 -27.93
N GLU A 241 17.02 -10.35 -28.91
CA GLU A 241 17.46 -10.31 -30.32
C GLU A 241 18.09 -8.97 -30.70
N LYS A 242 17.49 -7.86 -30.24
CA LYS A 242 17.89 -6.51 -30.69
C LYS A 242 19.15 -5.97 -30.03
N TYR A 243 19.45 -6.36 -28.79
CA TYR A 243 20.50 -5.73 -27.98
C TYR A 243 21.67 -6.64 -27.59
N GLN A 244 21.63 -7.93 -27.93
CA GLN A 244 22.65 -8.91 -27.56
C GLN A 244 24.01 -8.68 -28.21
N THR A 245 24.05 -8.10 -29.41
CA THR A 245 25.30 -7.86 -30.16
C THR A 245 25.99 -6.54 -29.78
N LEU A 246 25.38 -5.72 -28.91
CA LEU A 246 25.90 -4.40 -28.56
C LEU A 246 26.92 -4.48 -27.42
N THR A 247 27.95 -3.65 -27.52
CA THR A 247 28.93 -3.50 -26.45
C THR A 247 28.36 -2.71 -25.26
N LEU A 248 28.92 -2.91 -24.06
CA LEU A 248 28.49 -2.23 -22.83
C LEU A 248 28.43 -0.69 -22.99
N LYS A 249 29.42 -0.10 -23.69
CA LYS A 249 29.45 1.35 -23.98
C LYS A 249 28.30 1.80 -24.88
N GLN A 250 27.92 1.00 -25.88
CA GLN A 250 26.81 1.31 -26.77
C GLN A 250 25.46 1.16 -26.04
N LEU A 251 25.33 0.17 -25.16
CA LEU A 251 24.15 0.00 -24.30
C LEU A 251 23.95 1.20 -23.36
N PHE A 252 25.02 1.72 -22.74
CA PHE A 252 24.93 2.92 -21.90
C PHE A 252 24.47 4.16 -22.70
N ARG A 253 25.00 4.37 -23.91
CA ARG A 253 24.53 5.48 -24.78
C ARG A 253 23.05 5.34 -25.15
N LYS A 254 22.59 4.12 -25.44
CA LYS A 254 21.18 3.84 -25.73
C LYS A 254 20.31 4.06 -24.49
N LEU A 255 20.77 3.66 -23.31
CA LEU A 255 20.08 3.91 -22.04
C LEU A 255 19.94 5.41 -21.75
N GLU A 256 20.98 6.20 -21.98
CA GLU A 256 20.93 7.67 -21.85
C GLU A 256 19.93 8.29 -22.81
N GLN A 257 19.92 7.85 -24.08
CA GLN A 257 18.93 8.29 -25.07
C GLN A 257 17.51 7.95 -24.61
N CYS A 258 17.24 6.71 -24.19
CA CYS A 258 15.93 6.29 -23.67
C CYS A 258 15.53 7.10 -22.44
N ASN A 259 16.45 7.38 -21.52
CA ASN A 259 16.18 8.23 -20.36
C ASN A 259 15.88 9.69 -20.76
N THR A 260 16.49 10.19 -21.83
CA THR A 260 16.20 11.54 -22.34
C THR A 260 14.82 11.59 -22.98
N GLU A 261 14.43 10.56 -23.74
CA GLU A 261 13.08 10.45 -24.30
C GLU A 261 12.02 10.27 -23.20
N LEU A 262 12.28 9.43 -22.18
CA LEU A 262 11.38 9.27 -21.02
C LEU A 262 11.15 10.59 -20.27
N LYS A 263 12.18 11.44 -20.16
CA LYS A 263 12.05 12.77 -19.55
C LYS A 263 11.10 13.70 -20.31
N LYS A 264 11.02 13.58 -21.65
CA LYS A 264 10.04 14.37 -22.45
C LYS A 264 8.60 13.99 -22.11
N TYR A 265 8.38 12.73 -21.73
CA TYR A 265 7.08 12.17 -21.36
C TYR A 265 6.85 12.15 -19.84
N SER A 266 7.53 13.00 -19.06
CA SER A 266 7.39 13.04 -17.60
C SER A 266 5.97 13.34 -17.13
N HIS A 267 5.19 14.07 -17.93
CA HIS A 267 3.84 14.52 -17.60
C HIS A 267 2.74 13.77 -18.37
N VAL A 268 2.93 12.48 -18.64
CA VAL A 268 1.87 11.68 -19.28
C VAL A 268 0.85 11.22 -18.23
N ASN A 269 -0.41 11.58 -18.46
CA ASN A 269 -1.53 11.15 -17.63
C ASN A 269 -1.81 9.65 -17.86
N LYS A 270 -1.41 8.82 -16.90
CA LYS A 270 -1.61 7.36 -16.93
C LYS A 270 -3.09 6.95 -16.89
N LYS A 271 -3.98 7.81 -16.36
CA LYS A 271 -5.43 7.58 -16.31
C LYS A 271 -6.17 8.09 -17.54
N ALA A 272 -5.47 8.62 -18.54
CA ALA A 272 -6.10 9.23 -19.70
C ALA A 272 -7.01 8.25 -20.45
N LEU A 273 -6.64 6.97 -20.53
CA LEU A 273 -7.45 5.95 -21.19
C LEU A 273 -8.75 5.68 -20.42
N ASP A 274 -8.66 5.46 -19.11
CA ASP A 274 -9.84 5.24 -18.26
C ASP A 274 -10.76 6.48 -18.25
N GLN A 275 -10.18 7.68 -18.18
CA GLN A 275 -10.91 8.94 -18.26
C GLN A 275 -11.57 9.13 -19.63
N PHE A 276 -10.88 8.79 -20.71
CA PHE A 276 -11.43 8.87 -22.06
C PHE A 276 -12.63 7.95 -22.23
N VAL A 277 -12.55 6.71 -21.76
CA VAL A 277 -13.67 5.75 -21.82
C VAL A 277 -14.85 6.27 -21.00
N ASN A 278 -14.62 6.66 -19.74
CA ASN A 278 -15.68 7.16 -18.86
C ASN A 278 -16.33 8.45 -19.39
N PHE A 279 -15.52 9.43 -19.82
CA PHE A 279 -16.06 10.68 -20.38
C PHE A 279 -16.74 10.49 -21.74
N SER A 280 -16.31 9.53 -22.54
CA SER A 280 -16.99 9.19 -23.80
C SER A 280 -18.37 8.59 -23.53
N GLU A 281 -18.49 7.67 -22.56
CA GLU A 281 -19.80 7.16 -22.13
C GLU A 281 -20.70 8.25 -21.55
N GLN A 282 -20.14 9.14 -20.71
CA GLN A 282 -20.90 10.27 -20.16
C GLN A 282 -21.39 11.21 -21.26
N LYS A 283 -20.53 11.53 -22.23
CA LYS A 283 -20.89 12.33 -23.40
C LYS A 283 -22.06 11.70 -24.16
N GLU A 284 -22.01 10.40 -24.40
CA GLU A 284 -23.08 9.70 -25.11
C GLU A 284 -24.41 9.73 -24.33
N LYS A 285 -24.37 9.56 -23.01
CA LYS A 285 -25.55 9.69 -22.14
C LYS A 285 -26.13 11.11 -22.18
N LEU A 286 -25.29 12.14 -22.17
CA LEU A 286 -25.75 13.54 -22.23
C LEU A 286 -26.37 13.88 -23.58
N ILE A 287 -25.80 13.38 -24.68
CA ILE A 287 -26.37 13.57 -26.03
C ILE A 287 -27.75 12.91 -26.11
N LYS A 288 -27.90 11.67 -25.63
CA LYS A 288 -29.22 11.00 -25.59
C LYS A 288 -30.26 11.80 -24.79
N ARG A 289 -29.85 12.40 -23.68
CA ARG A 289 -30.73 13.25 -22.84
C ARG A 289 -31.08 14.57 -23.53
N GLN A 290 -30.15 15.16 -24.27
CA GLN A 290 -30.42 16.34 -25.11
C GLN A 290 -31.48 16.00 -26.17
N ASP A 291 -31.32 14.89 -26.89
CA ASP A 291 -32.27 14.47 -27.92
C ASP A 291 -33.66 14.15 -27.35
N GLU A 292 -33.73 13.64 -26.12
CA GLU A 292 -34.99 13.43 -25.42
C GLU A 292 -35.65 14.75 -25.01
N LEU A 293 -34.90 15.71 -24.49
CA LEU A 293 -35.39 17.04 -24.14
C LEU A 293 -35.90 17.80 -25.38
N ASP A 294 -35.19 17.72 -26.50
CA ASP A 294 -35.61 18.36 -27.75
C ASP A 294 -36.91 17.75 -28.30
N ARG A 295 -37.08 16.43 -28.17
CA ARG A 295 -38.34 15.76 -28.50
C ARG A 295 -39.46 16.19 -27.55
N GLY A 296 -39.17 16.28 -26.24
CA GLY A 296 -40.10 16.77 -25.23
C GLY A 296 -40.57 18.19 -25.53
N TYR A 297 -39.64 19.11 -25.81
CA TYR A 297 -39.95 20.49 -26.18
C TYR A 297 -40.86 20.56 -27.41
N LYS A 298 -40.55 19.81 -28.48
CA LYS A 298 -41.40 19.75 -29.68
C LYS A 298 -42.82 19.28 -29.36
N SER A 299 -42.96 18.23 -28.55
CA SER A 299 -44.27 17.69 -28.17
C SER A 299 -45.10 18.67 -27.33
N ILE A 300 -44.46 19.40 -26.41
CA ILE A 300 -45.12 20.42 -25.58
C ILE A 300 -45.58 21.59 -26.45
N MET A 301 -44.76 22.04 -27.39
CA MET A 301 -45.12 23.11 -28.33
C MET A 301 -46.28 22.70 -29.24
N GLU A 302 -46.28 21.47 -29.74
CA GLU A 302 -47.41 20.94 -30.53
C GLU A 302 -48.70 20.89 -29.69
N LEU A 303 -48.63 20.36 -28.47
CA LEU A 303 -49.78 20.33 -27.56
C LEU A 303 -50.29 21.74 -27.24
N MET A 304 -49.39 22.68 -26.99
CA MET A 304 -49.74 24.08 -26.72
C MET A 304 -50.50 24.68 -27.90
N ASN A 305 -50.05 24.44 -29.14
CA ASN A 305 -50.75 24.90 -30.35
C ASN A 305 -52.14 24.28 -30.48
N VAL A 306 -52.29 22.99 -30.18
CA VAL A 306 -53.60 22.31 -30.20
C VAL A 306 -54.54 22.90 -29.14
N LEU A 307 -54.03 23.17 -27.94
CA LEU A 307 -54.81 23.80 -26.87
C LEU A 307 -55.20 25.24 -27.23
N GLU A 308 -54.30 25.99 -27.88
CA GLU A 308 -54.59 27.35 -28.33
C GLU A 308 -55.66 27.38 -29.42
N LEU A 309 -55.59 26.47 -30.39
CA LEU A 309 -56.63 26.31 -31.41
C LEU A 309 -57.98 25.95 -30.77
N ARG A 310 -58.00 24.99 -29.85
CA ARG A 310 -59.21 24.59 -29.13
C ARG A 310 -59.79 25.73 -28.29
N LYS A 311 -58.92 26.53 -27.64
CA LYS A 311 -59.30 27.75 -26.91
C LYS A 311 -59.95 28.76 -27.87
N TYR A 312 -59.34 29.00 -29.03
CA TYR A 312 -59.86 29.92 -30.04
C TYR A 312 -61.24 29.50 -30.55
N GLU A 313 -61.40 28.23 -30.91
CA GLU A 313 -62.69 27.66 -31.35
C GLU A 313 -63.77 27.77 -30.26
N ALA A 314 -63.43 27.46 -29.01
CA ALA A 314 -64.36 27.56 -27.88
C ALA A 314 -64.81 29.02 -27.65
N ILE A 315 -63.90 30.00 -27.76
CA ILE A 315 -64.23 31.43 -27.63
C ILE A 315 -65.13 31.88 -28.78
N GLN A 316 -64.83 31.49 -30.02
CA GLN A 316 -65.70 31.85 -31.15
C GLN A 316 -67.09 31.25 -31.03
N LEU A 317 -67.19 29.98 -30.62
CA LEU A 317 -68.45 29.28 -30.46
C LEU A 317 -69.29 29.90 -29.34
N THR A 318 -68.69 30.13 -28.17
CA THR A 318 -69.37 30.79 -27.04
C THR A 318 -69.79 32.21 -27.38
N PHE A 319 -68.94 33.00 -28.03
CA PHE A 319 -69.30 34.35 -28.49
C PHE A 319 -70.47 34.34 -29.47
N LYS A 320 -70.46 33.42 -30.45
CA LYS A 320 -71.56 33.29 -31.42
C LYS A 320 -72.87 32.90 -30.73
N GLN A 321 -72.80 31.99 -29.76
CA GLN A 321 -73.97 31.54 -28.99
C GLN A 321 -74.53 32.68 -28.12
N VAL A 322 -73.67 33.37 -27.37
CA VAL A 322 -74.07 34.52 -26.53
C VAL A 322 -74.60 35.66 -27.39
N SER A 323 -73.98 35.97 -28.54
CA SER A 323 -74.48 37.00 -29.44
C SER A 323 -75.86 36.66 -30.00
N LYS A 324 -76.13 35.39 -30.33
CA LYS A 324 -77.45 34.96 -30.80
C LYS A 324 -78.50 35.09 -29.69
N ASN A 325 -78.20 34.57 -28.50
CA ASN A 325 -79.08 34.66 -27.33
C ASN A 325 -79.33 36.13 -26.94
N PHE A 326 -78.33 36.99 -27.05
CA PHE A 326 -78.44 38.42 -26.73
C PHE A 326 -79.39 39.14 -27.67
N SER A 327 -79.29 38.90 -28.98
CA SER A 327 -80.25 39.46 -29.95
C SER A 327 -81.68 38.99 -29.68
N GLU A 328 -81.86 37.72 -29.32
CA GLU A 328 -83.18 37.13 -29.03
C GLU A 328 -83.79 37.67 -27.73
N VAL A 329 -83.02 37.68 -26.64
CA VAL A 329 -83.45 38.21 -25.34
C VAL A 329 -83.75 39.70 -25.44
N PHE A 330 -82.89 40.48 -26.09
CA PHE A 330 -83.11 41.93 -26.24
C PHE A 330 -84.37 42.23 -27.05
N GLN A 331 -84.62 41.48 -28.13
CA GLN A 331 -85.84 41.64 -28.93
C GLN A 331 -87.11 41.28 -28.13
N LYS A 332 -87.01 40.34 -27.17
CA LYS A 332 -88.11 39.98 -26.28
C LYS A 332 -88.36 41.05 -25.20
N LEU A 333 -87.31 41.70 -24.69
CA LEU A 333 -87.43 42.79 -23.69
C LEU A 333 -87.83 44.14 -24.30
N VAL A 334 -87.46 44.41 -25.57
CA VAL A 334 -87.86 45.62 -26.32
C VAL A 334 -88.58 45.21 -27.61
N PRO A 335 -89.93 45.17 -27.62
CA PRO A 335 -90.69 44.85 -28.82
C PRO A 335 -90.49 45.96 -29.88
N GLY A 336 -89.56 45.71 -30.81
CA GLY A 336 -89.18 46.67 -31.87
C GLY A 336 -87.70 47.07 -31.87
N GLY A 337 -86.93 46.68 -30.85
CA GLY A 337 -85.49 46.91 -30.78
C GLY A 337 -84.65 45.80 -31.43
N LYS A 338 -83.38 46.10 -31.72
CA LYS A 338 -82.37 45.13 -32.17
C LYS A 338 -81.04 45.39 -31.47
N ALA A 339 -80.37 44.34 -31.01
CA ALA A 339 -79.05 44.43 -30.39
C ALA A 339 -78.12 43.35 -30.94
N THR A 340 -76.84 43.68 -31.10
CA THR A 340 -75.80 42.77 -31.59
C THR A 340 -74.49 43.01 -30.84
N LEU A 341 -73.77 41.91 -30.55
CA LEU A 341 -72.41 41.97 -30.01
C LEU A 341 -71.40 41.98 -31.17
N VAL A 342 -70.35 42.79 -31.03
CA VAL A 342 -69.27 42.89 -32.02
C VAL A 342 -67.96 42.63 -31.31
N MET A 343 -67.20 41.64 -31.78
CA MET A 343 -65.88 41.35 -31.23
C MET A 343 -64.89 42.42 -31.71
N LYS A 344 -64.24 43.13 -30.78
CA LYS A 344 -63.20 44.11 -31.08
C LYS A 344 -61.86 43.39 -31.18
N LYS A 345 -61.20 43.54 -32.33
CA LYS A 345 -59.82 43.12 -32.51
C LYS A 345 -58.92 44.27 -32.08
N GLY A 346 -57.81 43.96 -31.43
CA GLY A 346 -56.76 44.92 -31.21
C GLY A 346 -56.10 45.24 -32.55
N ASP A 347 -55.87 46.52 -32.80
CA ASP A 347 -54.85 46.91 -33.75
C ASP A 347 -53.53 46.44 -33.15
N ILE A 348 -53.03 45.31 -33.64
CA ILE A 348 -51.64 44.94 -33.40
C ILE A 348 -50.84 46.00 -34.15
N GLU A 349 -50.28 46.96 -33.40
CA GLU A 349 -49.25 47.87 -33.91
C GLU A 349 -48.14 47.02 -34.54
N GLY A 350 -48.14 46.92 -35.87
CA GLY A 350 -47.21 46.08 -36.61
C GLY A 350 -47.67 45.60 -37.99
N GLY A 351 -48.95 45.75 -38.36
CA GLY A 351 -49.42 45.53 -39.73
C GLY A 351 -49.71 46.85 -40.41
N GLN A 352 -48.89 47.23 -41.39
CA GLN A 352 -49.12 48.40 -42.24
C GLN A 352 -50.57 48.41 -42.74
N SER A 353 -51.30 49.46 -42.42
CA SER A 353 -52.51 49.87 -43.11
C SER A 353 -52.14 50.25 -44.54
N GLN A 354 -52.11 49.24 -45.41
CA GLN A 354 -52.38 49.38 -46.84
C GLN A 354 -53.56 48.46 -47.12
N ASP A 355 -54.76 49.02 -47.21
CA ASP A 355 -55.43 49.12 -48.51
C ASP A 355 -56.68 50.00 -48.40
N GLU A 356 -56.79 50.99 -49.28
CA GLU A 356 -57.89 51.05 -50.24
C GLU A 356 -57.39 51.86 -51.45
N GLY A 357 -56.79 51.16 -52.41
CA GLY A 357 -56.44 51.68 -53.72
C GLY A 357 -56.30 50.56 -54.75
N GLU A 358 -57.41 50.24 -55.43
CA GLU A 358 -57.53 49.29 -56.52
C GLU A 358 -56.34 49.30 -57.51
N GLY A 359 -55.73 48.13 -57.76
CA GLY A 359 -54.69 47.98 -58.79
C GLY A 359 -54.17 46.55 -58.91
N ALA A 360 -54.24 46.02 -60.13
CA ALA A 360 -54.02 44.62 -60.52
C ALA A 360 -52.58 44.08 -60.37
N ASP A 361 -52.52 42.75 -60.25
CA ASP A 361 -51.45 41.80 -60.61
C ASP A 361 -50.00 42.07 -60.16
N SER A 362 -49.48 41.23 -59.25
CA SER A 362 -48.19 40.53 -59.41
C SER A 362 -47.92 39.47 -58.32
N GLU A 363 -47.85 38.22 -58.79
CA GLU A 363 -46.94 37.12 -58.45
C GLU A 363 -46.54 36.79 -56.98
N ARG A 364 -47.08 35.63 -56.57
CA ARG A 364 -46.53 34.58 -55.70
C ARG A 364 -45.10 34.75 -55.15
N GLY A 365 -45.01 34.92 -53.83
CA GLY A 365 -43.87 34.55 -53.00
C GLY A 365 -44.34 33.80 -51.74
N SER A 366 -44.07 32.50 -51.68
CA SER A 366 -44.48 31.57 -50.62
C SER A 366 -43.69 31.77 -49.32
N SER A 367 -44.34 32.28 -48.27
CA SER A 367 -44.08 31.88 -46.88
C SER A 367 -45.22 32.35 -45.98
N SER A 368 -46.44 31.84 -46.22
CA SER A 368 -47.51 31.90 -45.22
C SER A 368 -47.16 30.91 -44.11
N GLN A 369 -46.32 31.33 -43.16
CA GLN A 369 -46.40 30.75 -41.82
C GLN A 369 -47.85 30.97 -41.38
N SER A 370 -48.60 29.87 -41.32
CA SER A 370 -49.93 29.80 -40.74
C SER A 370 -49.82 30.34 -39.32
N SER A 371 -50.07 31.64 -39.14
CA SER A 371 -50.23 32.23 -37.84
C SER A 371 -51.44 31.54 -37.22
N VAL A 372 -51.18 30.68 -36.22
CA VAL A 372 -52.24 30.11 -35.41
C VAL A 372 -53.06 31.30 -34.91
N PRO A 373 -54.40 31.33 -35.12
CA PRO A 373 -55.22 32.42 -34.64
C PRO A 373 -55.11 32.51 -33.13
N SER A 374 -54.35 33.50 -32.64
CA SER A 374 -54.18 33.67 -31.20
C SER A 374 -55.32 34.50 -30.65
N VAL A 375 -55.76 34.12 -29.45
CA VAL A 375 -56.81 34.83 -28.70
C VAL A 375 -56.37 36.24 -28.31
N ASP A 376 -55.06 36.50 -28.30
CA ASP A 376 -54.48 37.80 -27.97
C ASP A 376 -54.79 38.89 -29.02
N GLN A 377 -55.36 38.50 -30.18
CA GLN A 377 -55.88 39.43 -31.18
C GLN A 377 -57.15 40.16 -30.72
N PHE A 378 -57.84 39.68 -29.69
CA PHE A 378 -59.10 40.27 -29.23
C PHE A 378 -58.87 41.20 -28.04
N THR A 379 -59.26 42.47 -28.19
CA THR A 379 -59.11 43.49 -27.14
C THR A 379 -60.40 43.71 -26.34
N GLY A 380 -61.53 43.24 -26.83
CA GLY A 380 -62.79 43.29 -26.08
C GLY A 380 -64.02 43.02 -26.92
N VAL A 381 -65.19 43.34 -26.36
CA VAL A 381 -66.49 43.21 -27.02
C VAL A 381 -67.21 44.55 -26.99
N GLY A 382 -67.67 45.00 -28.16
CA GLY A 382 -68.56 46.15 -28.31
C GLY A 382 -70.02 45.72 -28.37
N ILE A 383 -70.91 46.56 -27.84
CA ILE A 383 -72.36 46.35 -27.90
C ILE A 383 -72.96 47.45 -28.78
N ARG A 384 -73.74 47.06 -29.79
CA ARG A 384 -74.48 47.96 -30.67
C ARG A 384 -75.97 47.69 -30.54
N VAL A 385 -76.76 48.71 -30.24
CA VAL A 385 -78.20 48.55 -29.98
C VAL A 385 -79.02 49.62 -30.69
N SER A 386 -80.26 49.28 -31.04
CA SER A 386 -81.25 50.19 -31.58
C SER A 386 -82.59 49.95 -30.90
N PHE A 387 -83.23 51.02 -30.40
CA PHE A 387 -84.53 50.98 -29.72
C PHE A 387 -85.69 51.42 -30.60
N THR A 388 -85.42 52.02 -31.77
CA THR A 388 -86.42 52.69 -32.63
C THR A 388 -86.63 51.98 -33.97
N GLY A 389 -87.01 50.70 -33.93
CA GLY A 389 -87.39 49.91 -35.11
C GLY A 389 -86.24 49.23 -35.86
N LYS A 390 -86.60 48.29 -36.76
CA LYS A 390 -85.65 47.38 -37.46
C LYS A 390 -84.62 48.07 -38.38
N GLN A 391 -84.87 49.32 -38.80
CA GLN A 391 -83.97 50.15 -39.61
C GLN A 391 -83.38 51.34 -38.83
N GLY A 392 -83.59 51.42 -37.52
CA GLY A 392 -83.03 52.50 -36.71
C GLY A 392 -81.51 52.43 -36.64
N GLU A 393 -80.87 53.60 -36.54
CA GLU A 393 -79.42 53.72 -36.36
C GLU A 393 -78.98 52.96 -35.10
N MET A 394 -77.91 52.17 -35.21
CA MET A 394 -77.34 51.45 -34.07
C MET A 394 -76.44 52.40 -33.27
N ARG A 395 -76.75 52.57 -31.99
CA ARG A 395 -76.02 53.43 -31.07
C ARG A 395 -75.07 52.63 -30.19
N GLU A 396 -73.98 53.28 -29.78
CA GLU A 396 -73.07 52.77 -28.76
C GLU A 396 -73.62 53.02 -27.35
N MET A 397 -73.14 52.23 -26.38
CA MET A 397 -73.64 52.25 -24.99
C MET A 397 -73.62 53.64 -24.35
N GLN A 398 -72.59 54.46 -24.63
CA GLN A 398 -72.41 55.79 -24.06
C GLN A 398 -73.59 56.74 -24.39
N GLN A 399 -74.23 56.55 -25.54
CA GLN A 399 -75.29 57.41 -26.09
C GLN A 399 -76.71 57.05 -25.59
N LEU A 400 -76.83 56.10 -24.66
CA LEU A 400 -78.11 55.59 -24.15
C LEU A 400 -78.52 56.24 -22.82
N SER A 401 -79.83 56.28 -22.54
CA SER A 401 -80.39 56.70 -21.24
C SER A 401 -80.09 55.69 -20.12
N GLY A 402 -80.24 56.08 -18.85
CA GLY A 402 -79.99 55.19 -17.70
C GLY A 402 -80.84 53.92 -17.71
N GLY A 403 -82.13 54.04 -18.01
CA GLY A 403 -83.03 52.88 -18.13
C GLY A 403 -82.69 51.99 -19.33
N GLN A 404 -82.32 52.59 -20.48
CA GLN A 404 -81.86 51.83 -21.65
C GLN A 404 -80.58 51.06 -21.39
N LYS A 405 -79.61 51.66 -20.68
CA LYS A 405 -78.37 50.99 -20.26
C LYS A 405 -78.65 49.80 -19.35
N SER A 406 -79.55 49.98 -18.38
CA SER A 406 -79.96 48.92 -17.44
C SER A 406 -80.59 47.74 -18.17
N LEU A 407 -81.45 48.02 -19.15
CA LEU A 407 -82.09 46.99 -19.96
C LEU A 407 -81.12 46.24 -20.89
N VAL A 408 -80.14 46.94 -21.47
CA VAL A 408 -79.06 46.30 -22.25
C VAL A 408 -78.22 45.39 -21.37
N ALA A 409 -77.91 45.82 -20.14
CA ALA A 409 -77.16 45.01 -19.18
C ALA A 409 -77.93 43.75 -18.77
N LEU A 410 -79.22 43.88 -18.45
CA LEU A 410 -80.09 42.74 -18.13
C LEU A 410 -80.23 41.77 -19.31
N ALA A 411 -80.40 42.29 -20.52
CA ALA A 411 -80.45 41.46 -21.73
C ALA A 411 -79.15 40.67 -21.93
N LEU A 412 -77.99 41.27 -21.65
CA LEU A 412 -76.70 40.59 -21.72
C LEU A 412 -76.57 39.50 -20.65
N ILE A 413 -76.95 39.79 -19.41
CA ILE A 413 -76.93 38.83 -18.30
C ILE A 413 -77.81 37.63 -18.65
N PHE A 414 -79.08 37.84 -19.01
CA PHE A 414 -79.99 36.76 -19.40
C PHE A 414 -79.49 35.97 -20.63
N ALA A 415 -78.81 36.61 -21.58
CA ALA A 415 -78.24 35.93 -22.74
C ALA A 415 -77.08 34.99 -22.38
N ILE A 416 -76.23 35.40 -21.43
CA ILE A 416 -75.17 34.56 -20.86
C ILE A 416 -75.80 33.41 -20.06
N GLN A 417 -76.80 33.70 -19.23
CA GLN A 417 -77.52 32.68 -18.44
C GLN A 417 -78.21 31.63 -19.32
N LYS A 418 -78.79 32.02 -20.47
CA LYS A 418 -79.34 31.08 -21.45
C LYS A 418 -78.26 30.23 -22.16
N CYS A 419 -77.01 30.69 -22.19
CA CYS A 419 -75.89 29.96 -22.79
C CYS A 419 -75.27 28.97 -21.81
N ASP A 420 -75.14 29.37 -20.54
CA ASP A 420 -74.57 28.57 -19.46
C ASP A 420 -75.38 28.81 -18.17
N PRO A 421 -76.44 28.01 -17.92
CA PRO A 421 -77.33 28.22 -16.79
C PRO A 421 -76.67 27.83 -15.48
N ALA A 422 -76.73 28.74 -14.50
CA ALA A 422 -76.27 28.51 -13.14
C ALA A 422 -77.43 27.99 -12.28
N PRO A 423 -77.15 27.26 -11.17
CA PRO A 423 -78.21 26.68 -10.34
C PRO A 423 -79.13 27.72 -9.66
N PHE A 424 -78.63 28.93 -9.36
CA PHE A 424 -79.42 30.00 -8.76
C PHE A 424 -78.92 31.39 -9.17
N TYR A 425 -79.82 32.37 -9.11
CA TYR A 425 -79.59 33.78 -9.41
C TYR A 425 -80.20 34.66 -8.32
N LEU A 426 -79.44 35.68 -7.90
CA LEU A 426 -79.87 36.71 -6.96
C LEU A 426 -79.85 38.07 -7.68
N PHE A 427 -81.00 38.73 -7.74
CA PHE A 427 -81.15 40.07 -8.29
C PHE A 427 -81.51 41.05 -7.18
N ASP A 428 -80.70 42.10 -7.04
CA ASP A 428 -80.91 43.14 -6.04
C ASP A 428 -81.37 44.42 -6.73
N GLU A 429 -82.63 44.80 -6.54
CA GLU A 429 -83.24 46.05 -7.04
C GLU A 429 -83.00 46.35 -8.53
N ILE A 430 -82.95 45.32 -9.37
CA ILE A 430 -82.57 45.42 -10.79
C ILE A 430 -83.56 46.24 -11.65
N ASP A 431 -84.73 46.55 -11.11
CA ASP A 431 -85.88 47.13 -11.76
C ASP A 431 -86.10 48.62 -11.42
N GLN A 432 -85.27 49.18 -10.54
CA GLN A 432 -85.40 50.57 -10.07
C GLN A 432 -85.33 51.60 -11.23
N ALA A 433 -84.50 51.34 -12.24
CA ALA A 433 -84.27 52.21 -13.39
C ALA A 433 -85.17 51.90 -14.60
N LEU A 434 -86.13 50.97 -14.47
CA LEU A 434 -87.00 50.51 -15.56
C LEU A 434 -88.43 51.08 -15.42
N ASP A 435 -89.10 51.31 -16.54
CA ASP A 435 -90.51 51.70 -16.56
C ASP A 435 -91.45 50.49 -16.36
N ALA A 436 -92.75 50.72 -16.16
CA ALA A 436 -93.72 49.65 -15.90
C ALA A 436 -93.75 48.58 -17.01
N GLN A 437 -93.63 49.01 -18.28
CA GLN A 437 -93.66 48.10 -19.43
C GLN A 437 -92.44 47.17 -19.43
N HIS A 438 -91.23 47.71 -19.24
CA HIS A 438 -90.01 46.91 -19.21
C HIS A 438 -89.89 46.07 -17.93
N ARG A 439 -90.40 46.55 -16.78
CA ARG A 439 -90.48 45.75 -15.55
C ARG A 439 -91.33 44.50 -15.75
N LYS A 440 -92.49 44.63 -16.41
CA LYS A 440 -93.32 43.46 -16.74
C LYS A 440 -92.60 42.49 -17.67
N ALA A 441 -91.93 43.00 -18.72
CA ALA A 441 -91.16 42.15 -19.64
C ALA A 441 -90.00 41.40 -18.95
N VAL A 442 -89.33 42.03 -18.00
CA VAL A 442 -88.29 41.38 -17.16
C VAL A 442 -88.90 40.31 -16.26
N SER A 443 -90.03 40.61 -15.61
CA SER A 443 -90.78 39.67 -14.79
C SER A 443 -91.17 38.41 -15.58
N ASP A 444 -91.74 38.57 -16.78
CA ASP A 444 -92.14 37.46 -17.65
C ASP A 444 -90.91 36.63 -18.11
N MET A 445 -89.76 37.26 -18.34
CA MET A 445 -88.52 36.57 -18.68
C MET A 445 -87.98 35.73 -17.50
N ILE A 446 -88.03 36.27 -16.29
CA ILE A 446 -87.61 35.55 -15.07
C ILE A 446 -88.48 34.30 -14.88
N VAL A 447 -89.80 34.40 -15.08
CA VAL A 447 -90.72 33.24 -14.98
C VAL A 447 -90.36 32.16 -16.01
N GLU A 448 -90.07 32.54 -17.26
CA GLU A 448 -89.64 31.58 -18.29
C GLU A 448 -88.35 30.85 -17.89
N LEU A 449 -87.39 31.59 -17.32
CA LEU A 449 -86.11 31.03 -16.91
C LEU A 449 -86.17 30.24 -15.58
N ALA A 450 -87.14 30.55 -14.71
CA ALA A 450 -87.33 29.91 -13.42
C ALA A 450 -87.63 28.41 -13.52
N GLY A 451 -88.06 27.92 -14.69
CA GLY A 451 -88.22 26.49 -14.95
C GLY A 451 -86.91 25.69 -14.90
N HIS A 452 -85.75 26.36 -15.02
CA HIS A 452 -84.43 25.71 -15.07
C HIS A 452 -83.44 26.21 -14.02
N ALA A 453 -83.72 27.31 -13.32
CA ALA A 453 -82.85 27.89 -12.30
C ALA A 453 -83.65 28.56 -11.18
N GLN A 454 -83.09 28.63 -9.97
CA GLN A 454 -83.74 29.32 -8.85
C GLN A 454 -83.51 30.84 -8.94
N PHE A 455 -84.56 31.64 -8.81
CA PHE A 455 -84.45 33.11 -8.76
C PHE A 455 -84.83 33.64 -7.38
N ILE A 456 -83.99 34.54 -6.85
CA ILE A 456 -84.25 35.35 -5.66
C ILE A 456 -84.13 36.81 -6.11
N THR A 457 -85.18 37.61 -5.90
CA THR A 457 -85.15 39.03 -6.28
C THR A 457 -85.61 39.90 -5.11
N THR A 458 -84.97 41.04 -4.93
CA THR A 458 -85.47 42.15 -4.10
C THR A 458 -86.10 43.20 -5.03
N THR A 459 -87.20 43.82 -4.62
CA THR A 459 -87.88 44.84 -5.41
C THR A 459 -88.79 45.68 -4.51
N PHE A 460 -88.96 46.96 -4.87
CA PHE A 460 -90.00 47.85 -4.33
C PHE A 460 -91.12 48.10 -5.34
N ARG A 461 -91.23 47.25 -6.38
CA ARG A 461 -92.13 47.46 -7.51
C ARG A 461 -93.12 46.29 -7.66
N PRO A 462 -94.40 46.57 -7.97
CA PRO A 462 -95.43 45.54 -7.95
C PRO A 462 -95.27 44.50 -9.08
N GLU A 463 -94.71 44.87 -10.24
CA GLU A 463 -94.69 44.03 -11.44
C GLU A 463 -93.85 42.74 -11.30
N LEU A 464 -92.81 42.73 -10.46
CA LEU A 464 -92.01 41.54 -10.16
C LEU A 464 -92.65 40.67 -9.08
N LEU A 465 -93.43 41.26 -8.17
CA LEU A 465 -94.16 40.53 -7.13
C LEU A 465 -95.29 39.67 -7.70
N GLU A 466 -95.93 40.10 -8.79
CA GLU A 466 -97.02 39.36 -9.44
C GLU A 466 -96.63 37.95 -9.89
N SER A 467 -95.34 37.75 -10.18
CA SER A 467 -94.80 36.55 -10.80
C SER A 467 -94.05 35.64 -9.81
N ALA A 468 -94.00 36.01 -8.53
CA ALA A 468 -93.23 35.29 -7.51
C ALA A 468 -94.05 34.19 -6.82
N ASP A 469 -93.40 33.05 -6.54
CA ASP A 469 -94.03 31.92 -5.83
C ASP A 469 -94.05 32.09 -4.30
N LYS A 470 -93.04 32.76 -3.74
CA LYS A 470 -92.86 32.94 -2.29
C LYS A 470 -92.36 34.34 -1.97
N PHE A 471 -92.88 34.90 -0.88
CA PHE A 471 -92.58 36.26 -0.45
C PHE A 471 -91.91 36.26 0.93
N TYR A 472 -90.85 37.05 1.06
CA TYR A 472 -90.11 37.23 2.29
C TYR A 472 -90.09 38.71 2.64
N GLY A 473 -90.45 39.05 3.87
CA GLY A 473 -90.42 40.42 4.39
C GLY A 473 -89.30 40.58 5.40
N VAL A 474 -88.48 41.62 5.26
CA VAL A 474 -87.46 41.99 6.24
C VAL A 474 -87.99 43.09 7.15
N LYS A 475 -87.98 42.85 8.47
CA LYS A 475 -88.44 43.81 9.49
C LYS A 475 -87.27 44.21 10.38
N PHE A 476 -87.11 45.52 10.59
CA PHE A 476 -86.12 46.07 11.53
C PHE A 476 -86.80 46.58 12.79
N ARG A 477 -86.55 45.94 13.94
CA ARG A 477 -87.06 46.36 15.26
C ARG A 477 -85.99 46.21 16.32
N ASN A 478 -85.95 47.11 17.30
CA ASN A 478 -84.99 47.06 18.42
C ASN A 478 -83.52 46.92 17.98
N LYS A 479 -83.12 47.57 16.87
CA LYS A 479 -81.79 47.49 16.26
C LYS A 479 -81.39 46.09 15.74
N VAL A 480 -82.35 45.19 15.48
CA VAL A 480 -82.13 43.84 14.93
C VAL A 480 -83.03 43.61 13.72
N SER A 481 -82.48 43.01 12.65
CA SER A 481 -83.22 42.62 11.44
C SER A 481 -83.72 41.18 11.55
N HIS A 482 -85.00 40.97 11.21
CA HIS A 482 -85.64 39.65 11.15
C HIS A 482 -86.24 39.45 9.76
N ILE A 483 -86.21 38.20 9.26
CA ILE A 483 -86.81 37.81 7.98
C ILE A 483 -87.91 36.78 8.24
N ASP A 484 -89.10 37.06 7.76
CA ASP A 484 -90.27 36.18 7.89
C ASP A 484 -90.93 35.96 6.53
N VAL A 485 -91.63 34.83 6.38
CA VAL A 485 -92.50 34.59 5.22
C VAL A 485 -93.76 35.44 5.37
N ILE A 486 -94.11 36.19 4.33
CA ILE A 486 -95.31 37.05 4.30
C ILE A 486 -96.28 36.58 3.22
N SER A 487 -97.55 36.98 3.30
CA SER A 487 -98.53 36.68 2.24
C SER A 487 -98.34 37.60 1.03
N ALA A 488 -98.84 37.18 -0.13
CA ALA A 488 -98.81 38.01 -1.34
C ALA A 488 -99.57 39.33 -1.16
N GLU A 489 -100.67 39.34 -0.39
CA GLU A 489 -101.43 40.55 -0.04
C GLU A 489 -100.58 41.51 0.79
N GLN A 490 -99.92 41.02 1.84
CA GLN A 490 -99.02 41.84 2.67
C GLN A 490 -97.83 42.42 1.88
N ALA A 491 -97.32 41.67 0.90
CA ALA A 491 -96.25 42.14 0.02
C ALA A 491 -96.74 43.25 -0.94
N LYS A 492 -97.96 43.13 -1.46
CA LYS A 492 -98.59 44.16 -2.31
C LYS A 492 -98.89 45.43 -1.53
N ASP A 493 -99.51 45.30 -0.35
CA ASP A 493 -99.81 46.42 0.53
C ASP A 493 -98.53 47.19 0.89
N PHE A 494 -97.43 46.50 1.17
CA PHE A 494 -96.14 47.12 1.48
C PHE A 494 -95.60 47.98 0.31
N VAL A 495 -95.78 47.52 -0.93
CA VAL A 495 -95.34 48.27 -2.12
C VAL A 495 -96.27 49.43 -2.46
N GLU A 496 -97.59 49.27 -2.26
CA GLU A 496 -98.56 50.35 -2.49
C GLU A 496 -98.47 51.46 -1.41
N ASP A 497 -98.26 51.10 -0.15
CA ASP A 497 -98.05 52.05 0.95
C ASP A 497 -96.76 52.88 0.77
N ASP A 498 -95.68 52.27 0.29
CA ASP A 498 -94.42 52.99 0.01
C ASP A 498 -94.57 54.00 -1.14
N THR A 499 -95.47 53.74 -2.11
CA THR A 499 -95.78 54.73 -3.17
C THR A 499 -96.68 55.88 -2.72
N THR A 500 -97.38 55.75 -1.59
CA THR A 500 -98.32 56.76 -1.08
C THR A 500 -97.78 57.56 0.11
N HIS A 501 -96.75 57.05 0.79
CA HIS A 501 -96.13 57.70 1.97
C HIS A 501 -94.61 57.94 1.86
N GLY A 502 -94.07 57.97 0.63
CA GLY A 502 -92.73 58.49 0.31
C GLY A 502 -92.69 60.00 0.08
#